data_AF-G0ZJ65-F1
#
_entry.id   AF-G0ZJ65-F1
#
_cell.length_a   1.000
_cell.length_b   1.000
_cell.length_c   1.000
_cell.angle_alpha   90.00
_cell.angle_beta   90.00
_cell.angle_gamma   90.00
#
_symmetry.space_group_name_H-M   'P 1'
#
loop_
_entity.id
_entity.type
_entity.pdbx_description
1 polymer ?
#
loop_
_entity_poly.entity_id
_entity_poly.type
_entity_poly.pdbx_seq_one_letter_code
_entity_poly.pdbx_strand_id
1 'polypeptide(L)' 'LSSQQPAFQYSSHVSLQAPSGHMWGTFRMEREDGFTFDCRIPPFSLESKQDDTSPPSGII' A
#
# COMPACT_ATOMS: atom_id res chain seq x y z
N LEU A 1 -2.91 9.18 -17.21
CA LEU A 1 -3.14 10.36 -16.35
C LEU A 1 -3.00 11.59 -17.23
N SER A 2 -3.93 12.53 -17.16
CA SER A 2 -3.92 13.75 -17.99
C SER A 2 -4.27 14.96 -17.13
N SER A 3 -4.15 16.17 -17.68
CA SER A 3 -4.60 17.38 -16.98
C SER A 3 -6.10 17.34 -16.62
N GLN A 4 -6.92 16.70 -17.46
CA GLN A 4 -8.35 16.52 -17.22
C GLN A 4 -8.65 15.41 -16.20
N GLN A 5 -7.77 14.41 -16.10
CA GLN A 5 -7.86 13.29 -15.16
C GLN A 5 -6.50 13.10 -14.47
N PRO A 6 -6.16 14.00 -13.51
CA PRO A 6 -4.82 14.07 -12.95
C PRO A 6 -4.54 12.97 -11.92
N ALA A 7 -5.58 12.29 -11.43
CA ALA A 7 -5.49 11.29 -10.40
C ALA A 7 -6.18 9.98 -10.82
N PHE A 8 -5.64 8.88 -10.31
CA PHE A 8 -6.21 7.56 -10.42
C PHE A 8 -5.98 6.84 -9.10
N GLN A 9 -7.00 6.14 -8.59
CA GLN A 9 -6.92 5.36 -7.36
C GLN A 9 -7.50 3.97 -7.60
N TYR A 10 -6.78 2.95 -7.14
CA TYR A 10 -7.14 1.55 -7.27
C TYR A 10 -6.80 0.82 -5.97
N SER A 11 -7.56 -0.23 -5.64
CA SER A 11 -7.33 -1.08 -4.47
C SER A 11 -6.99 -2.50 -4.90
N SER A 12 -5.91 -3.03 -4.35
CA SER A 12 -5.48 -4.43 -4.49
C SER A 12 -5.24 -5.03 -3.11
N HIS A 13 -4.88 -6.31 -3.06
CA HIS A 13 -4.62 -7.05 -1.82
C HIS A 13 -3.45 -8.02 -1.98
N VAL A 14 -2.78 -8.35 -0.88
CA VAL A 14 -1.75 -9.39 -0.80
C VAL A 14 -1.92 -10.15 0.51
N SER A 15 -1.66 -11.46 0.50
CA SER A 15 -1.68 -12.30 1.69
C SER A 15 -0.25 -12.68 2.08
N LEU A 16 0.06 -12.59 3.37
CA LEU A 16 1.34 -13.01 3.94
C LEU A 16 1.13 -14.21 4.86
N GLN A 17 2.10 -15.13 4.87
CA GLN A 17 2.22 -16.16 5.90
C GLN A 17 3.05 -15.66 7.11
N ALA A 18 2.94 -14.37 7.40
CA ALA A 18 3.64 -13.68 8.50
C ALA A 18 2.74 -12.55 9.04
N PRO A 19 2.85 -12.19 10.34
CA PRO A 19 2.03 -11.14 10.94
C PRO A 19 2.40 -9.72 10.46
N SER A 20 3.59 -9.54 9.87
CA SER A 20 4.00 -8.26 9.32
C SER A 20 4.90 -8.42 8.09
N GLY A 21 5.09 -7.32 7.36
CA GLY A 21 5.97 -7.25 6.19
C GLY A 21 6.15 -5.81 5.70
N HIS A 22 7.03 -5.62 4.73
CA HIS A 22 7.19 -4.34 4.03
C HIS A 22 6.86 -4.51 2.56
N MET A 23 6.18 -3.53 1.97
CA MET A 23 5.90 -3.45 0.54
C MET A 23 6.55 -2.21 -0.06
N TRP A 24 7.14 -2.37 -1.24
CA TRP A 24 7.68 -1.30 -2.08
C TRP A 24 7.59 -1.77 -3.54
N GLY A 25 7.80 -0.86 -4.48
CA GLY A 25 7.77 -1.22 -5.89
C GLY A 25 7.95 -0.02 -6.81
N THR A 26 7.73 -0.26 -8.10
CA THR A 26 7.85 0.76 -9.14
C THR A 26 6.77 0.54 -10.18
N PHE A 27 6.06 1.61 -10.55
CA PHE A 27 5.26 1.64 -11.77
C PHE A 27 6.13 2.15 -12.91
N ARG A 28 6.18 1.41 -14.02
CA ARG A 28 6.73 1.93 -15.26
C ARG A 28 5.67 2.76 -15.97
N MET A 29 5.99 4.01 -16.23
CA MET A 29 5.14 4.97 -16.90
C MET A 29 5.68 5.22 -18.30
N GLU A 30 4.79 5.37 -19.27
CA GLU A 30 5.10 5.75 -20.64
C GLU A 30 4.40 7.07 -20.96
N ARG A 31 5.13 7.98 -21.60
CA ARG A 31 4.62 9.26 -22.10
C ARG A 31 4.16 9.11 -23.56
N GLU A 32 3.37 10.06 -24.05
CA GLU A 32 2.87 10.04 -25.44
C GLU A 32 4.00 10.08 -26.49
N ASP A 33 5.18 10.58 -26.12
CA ASP A 33 6.39 10.61 -26.97
C ASP A 33 7.17 9.28 -26.97
N GLY A 34 6.68 8.25 -26.28
CA GLY A 34 7.32 6.94 -26.14
C GLY A 34 8.44 6.89 -25.10
N PHE A 35 8.73 8.00 -24.40
CA PHE A 35 9.68 7.99 -23.30
C PHE A 35 9.12 7.25 -22.09
N THR A 36 9.96 6.43 -21.45
CA THR A 36 9.57 5.68 -20.25
C THR A 36 10.31 6.16 -19.01
N PHE A 37 9.61 6.16 -17.88
CA PHE A 37 10.19 6.48 -16.59
C PHE A 37 9.59 5.65 -15.46
N ASP A 38 10.34 5.55 -14.38
CA ASP A 38 9.96 4.76 -13.21
C ASP A 38 9.39 5.67 -12.11
N CYS A 39 8.16 5.37 -11.69
CA CYS A 39 7.51 6.01 -10.55
C CYS A 39 7.60 5.08 -9.33
N ARG A 40 8.35 5.48 -8.30
CA ARG A 40 8.59 4.66 -7.11
C ARG A 40 7.41 4.68 -6.15
N ILE A 41 7.02 3.50 -5.68
CA ILE A 41 6.14 3.31 -4.54
C ILE A 41 7.04 3.29 -3.29
N PRO A 42 6.92 4.26 -2.36
CA PRO A 42 7.71 4.27 -1.14
C PRO A 42 7.46 3.02 -0.30
N PRO A 43 8.47 2.54 0.44
CA PRO A 43 8.27 1.44 1.39
C PRO A 43 7.18 1.77 2.41
N PHE A 44 6.25 0.86 2.63
CA PHE A 44 5.25 0.94 3.69
C PHE A 44 5.10 -0.41 4.40
N SER A 45 4.77 -0.37 5.69
CA SER A 45 4.57 -1.58 6.50
C SER A 45 3.18 -2.16 6.29
N LEU A 46 3.10 -3.47 6.28
CA LEU A 46 1.90 -4.26 6.49
C LEU A 46 1.98 -4.82 7.90
N GLU A 47 0.98 -4.51 8.72
CA GLU A 47 0.88 -5.01 10.09
C GLU A 47 -0.47 -5.70 10.26
N SER A 48 -0.48 -6.90 10.83
CA SER A 48 -1.71 -7.51 11.33
C SER A 48 -2.21 -6.66 12.50
N LYS A 49 -3.52 -6.44 12.59
CA LYS A 49 -4.11 -5.90 13.82
C LYS A 49 -3.72 -6.85 14.95
N GLN A 50 -3.09 -6.33 16.00
CA GLN A 50 -3.01 -7.08 17.25
C GLN A 50 -4.46 -7.32 17.67
N ASP A 51 -4.83 -8.57 17.90
CA ASP A 51 -6.07 -8.84 18.62
C ASP A 51 -5.90 -8.16 19.98
N ASP A 52 -6.62 -7.06 20.21
CA ASP A 52 -6.75 -6.44 21.53
C ASP A 52 -7.56 -7.40 22.41
N THR A 53 -6.93 -8.51 22.81
CA THR A 53 -7.40 -9.38 23.87
C THR A 53 -7.00 -8.77 25.21
N SER A 54 -7.25 -7.48 25.42
CA SER A 54 -7.22 -6.91 26.76
C SER A 54 -8.46 -7.44 27.50
N PRO A 55 -8.33 -8.23 28.57
CA PRO A 55 -9.49 -8.60 29.37
C PRO A 55 -10.13 -7.31 29.92
N PRO A 56 -11.47 -7.22 30.02
CA PRO A 56 -12.12 -6.05 30.58
C PRO A 56 -11.65 -5.90 32.04
N SER A 57 -10.74 -4.96 32.27
CA SER A 57 -10.39 -4.51 33.62
C SER A 57 -11.49 -3.58 34.09
N GLY A 58 -12.52 -4.17 34.72
CA GLY A 58 -13.61 -3.48 35.43
C GLY A 58 -14.02 -4.37 36.61
N ILE A 59 -13.28 -4.30 37.71
CA ILE A 59 -13.62 -3.61 38.98
C ILE A 59 -14.50 -4.48 39.90
N ILE A 60 -13.97 -4.64 41.11
CA ILE A 60 -14.46 -5.33 42.32
C ILE A 60 -15.88 -4.89 42.70
#